data_AF-A0A128EIE2-F1
#
_entry.id   AF-A0A128EIE2-F1
#
_cell.length_a   1.000
_cell.length_b   1.000
_cell.length_c   1.000
_cell.angle_alpha   90.00
_cell.angle_beta   90.00
_cell.angle_gamma   90.00
#
_symmetry.space_group_name_H-M   'P 1'
#
loop_
_entity.id
_entity.type
_entity.pdbx_description
1 polymer ?
#
loop_
_entity_poly.entity_id
_entity_poly.type
_entity_poly.pdbx_seq_one_letter_code
_entity_poly.pdbx_strand_id
1 'polypeptide(L)'
;MRWVFVIILAIVLCGSYYYIFLYEKKIVLTDELSIKELAVLNCDNGFGSSCFNLAFGIFGALDKHDTVLFYEKACNKGIDIACDVISKVYLDENKIEKARLARQRACSLGSSIACATLIH
;
A
#
# COMPACT_ATOMS: atom_id res chain seq x y z
N MET A 1 41.16 30.59 9.17
CA MET A 1 40.30 30.90 8.00
C MET A 1 40.39 29.85 6.89
N ARG A 2 41.58 29.37 6.49
CA ARG A 2 41.75 28.38 5.40
C ARG A 2 41.07 27.02 5.65
N TRP A 3 41.05 26.55 6.90
CA TRP A 3 40.42 25.29 7.29
C TRP A 3 38.88 25.31 7.21
N VAL A 4 38.25 26.47 7.43
CA VAL A 4 36.78 26.62 7.35
C VAL A 4 36.30 26.40 5.92
N PHE A 5 37.02 26.95 4.93
CA PHE A 5 36.73 26.73 3.51
C PHE A 5 36.88 25.26 3.10
N VAL A 6 37.90 24.57 3.61
CA VAL A 6 38.12 23.14 3.34
C VAL A 6 37.00 22.28 3.92
N ILE A 7 36.52 22.61 5.13
CA ILE A 7 35.40 21.90 5.76
C ILE A 7 34.10 22.10 4.98
N ILE A 8 33.82 23.33 4.53
CA ILE A 8 32.60 23.63 3.75
C ILE A 8 32.63 22.87 2.42
N LEU A 9 33.77 22.84 1.71
CA LEU A 9 33.94 22.08 0.47
C LEU A 9 33.72 20.57 0.69
N ALA A 10 34.25 20.00 1.78
CA ALA A 10 34.08 18.59 2.10
C ALA A 10 32.60 18.23 2.38
N ILE A 11 31.86 19.11 3.08
CA ILE A 11 30.43 18.91 3.35
C ILE A 11 29.60 18.94 2.06
N VAL A 12 29.87 19.89 1.16
CA VAL A 12 29.15 20.01 -0.11
C VAL A 12 29.38 18.77 -1.00
N LEU A 13 30.62 18.27 -1.06
CA LEU A 13 30.96 17.07 -1.84
C LEU A 13 30.37 15.79 -1.24
N CYS A 14 30.33 15.68 0.09
CA CYS A 14 29.68 14.55 0.77
C CYS A 14 28.16 14.56 0.53
N GLY A 15 27.55 15.75 0.58
CA GLY A 15 26.12 15.92 0.32
C GLY A 15 25.72 15.57 -1.12
N SER A 16 26.50 15.99 -2.12
CA SER A 16 26.23 15.64 -3.52
C SER A 16 26.43 14.15 -3.79
N TYR A 17 27.46 13.53 -3.21
CA TYR A 17 27.69 12.08 -3.34
C TYR A 17 26.56 11.27 -2.70
N TYR A 18 26.11 11.64 -1.50
CA TYR A 18 24.97 11.01 -0.85
C TYR A 18 23.68 11.16 -1.67
N TYR A 19 23.47 12.33 -2.27
CA TYR A 19 22.32 12.57 -3.15
C TYR A 19 22.36 11.69 -4.40
N ILE A 20 23.51 11.55 -5.05
CA ILE A 20 23.69 10.65 -6.22
C ILE A 20 23.43 9.20 -5.83
N PHE A 21 23.98 8.74 -4.69
CA PHE A 21 23.77 7.37 -4.20
C PHE A 21 22.29 7.04 -3.95
N LEU A 22 21.51 8.00 -3.40
CA LEU A 22 20.07 7.83 -3.24
C LEU A 22 19.33 7.78 -4.59
N TYR A 23 19.76 8.57 -5.57
CA TYR A 23 19.16 8.58 -6.91
C TYR A 23 19.48 7.32 -7.71
N GLU A 24 20.73 6.86 -7.71
CA GLU A 24 21.12 5.60 -8.35
C GLU A 24 20.35 4.43 -7.76
N LYS A 25 20.22 4.36 -6.42
CA LYS A 25 19.42 3.31 -5.78
C LYS A 25 17.95 3.34 -6.20
N LYS A 26 17.38 4.54 -6.40
CA LYS A 26 16.00 4.70 -6.87
C LYS A 26 15.83 4.27 -8.34
N ILE A 27 16.81 4.58 -9.20
CA ILE A 27 16.83 4.23 -10.63
C ILE A 27 17.05 2.72 -10.82
N VAL A 28 17.97 2.11 -10.08
CA VAL A 28 18.22 0.66 -10.12
C VAL A 28 16.98 -0.12 -9.64
N LEU A 29 16.26 0.39 -8.62
CA LEU A 29 14.99 -0.21 -8.20
C LEU A 29 13.92 -0.20 -9.31
N THR A 30 13.92 0.81 -10.20
CA THR A 30 12.93 0.90 -11.27
C THR A 30 13.24 0.01 -12.47
N ASP A 31 14.50 -0.38 -12.68
CA ASP A 31 14.93 -1.18 -13.83
C ASP A 31 14.97 -2.70 -13.54
N GLU A 32 15.07 -3.13 -12.27
CA GLU A 32 15.10 -4.55 -11.89
C GLU A 32 13.80 -5.12 -11.32
N LEU A 33 12.94 -4.30 -10.68
CA LEU A 33 11.67 -4.81 -10.12
C LEU A 33 10.56 -4.83 -11.17
N SER A 34 9.87 -5.96 -11.28
CA SER A 34 8.61 -6.02 -12.01
C SER A 34 7.60 -5.04 -11.40
N ILE A 35 6.70 -4.51 -12.25
CA ILE A 35 5.65 -3.58 -11.81
C ILE A 35 4.84 -4.16 -10.65
N LYS A 36 4.64 -5.49 -10.65
CA LYS A 36 3.97 -6.22 -9.57
C LYS A 36 4.74 -6.17 -8.25
N GLU A 37 6.05 -6.40 -8.26
CA GLU A 37 6.86 -6.35 -7.04
C GLU A 37 6.98 -4.92 -6.50
N LEU A 38 7.08 -3.91 -7.37
CA LEU A 38 7.02 -2.51 -6.96
C LEU A 38 5.67 -2.18 -6.28
N ALA A 39 4.57 -2.70 -6.82
CA ALA A 39 3.26 -2.55 -6.20
C ALA A 39 3.18 -3.24 -4.83
N VAL A 40 3.82 -4.41 -4.66
CA VAL A 40 3.90 -5.11 -3.36
C VAL A 40 4.68 -4.26 -2.36
N LEU A 41 5.85 -3.74 -2.76
CA LEU A 41 6.65 -2.85 -1.92
C LEU A 41 5.87 -1.61 -1.48
N ASN A 42 5.16 -0.96 -2.40
CA ASN A 42 4.33 0.20 -2.08
C ASN A 42 3.17 -0.16 -1.15
N CYS A 43 2.51 -1.30 -1.38
CA CYS A 43 1.48 -1.80 -0.49
C CYS A 43 2.02 -1.95 0.94
N ASP A 44 3.17 -2.62 1.10
CA ASP A 44 3.79 -2.84 2.39
C ASP A 44 4.22 -1.52 3.06
N ASN A 45 4.70 -0.54 2.28
CA ASN A 45 5.08 0.80 2.74
C ASN A 45 3.91 1.74 3.10
N GLY A 46 2.65 1.27 3.04
CA GLY A 46 1.51 2.05 3.52
C GLY A 46 0.59 2.58 2.43
N PHE A 47 0.95 2.44 1.16
CA PHE A 47 0.10 2.86 0.05
C PHE A 47 -1.05 1.87 -0.13
N GLY A 48 -2.15 2.08 0.61
CA GLY A 48 -3.33 1.22 0.58
C GLY A 48 -3.92 1.03 -0.83
N SER A 49 -3.83 2.05 -1.68
CA SER A 49 -4.22 1.98 -3.09
C SER A 49 -3.40 0.95 -3.89
N SER A 50 -2.12 0.76 -3.56
CA SER A 50 -1.28 -0.26 -4.20
C SER A 50 -1.72 -1.67 -3.78
N CYS A 51 -2.08 -1.87 -2.51
CA CYS A 51 -2.67 -3.13 -2.05
C CYS A 51 -3.99 -3.42 -2.78
N PHE A 52 -4.86 -2.41 -2.92
CA PHE A 52 -6.12 -2.56 -3.64
C PHE A 52 -5.89 -2.93 -5.11
N ASN A 53 -4.96 -2.26 -5.79
CA ASN A 53 -4.65 -2.51 -7.19
C ASN A 53 -4.06 -3.91 -7.43
N LEU A 54 -3.26 -4.42 -6.50
CA LEU A 54 -2.80 -5.81 -6.50
C LEU A 54 -3.96 -6.78 -6.38
N ALA A 55 -4.85 -6.58 -5.39
CA ALA A 55 -6.01 -7.44 -5.17
C ALA A 55 -6.98 -7.40 -6.36
N PHE A 56 -7.17 -6.23 -6.96
CA PHE A 56 -8.00 -6.02 -8.14
C PHE A 56 -7.42 -6.66 -9.41
N GLY A 57 -6.12 -6.99 -9.42
CA GLY A 57 -5.47 -7.69 -10.52
C GLY A 57 -4.91 -6.77 -11.62
N ILE A 58 -4.68 -5.48 -11.35
CA ILE A 58 -4.08 -4.53 -12.32
C ILE A 58 -2.70 -5.01 -12.77
N PHE A 59 -1.96 -5.67 -11.85
CA PHE A 59 -0.60 -6.16 -12.07
C PHE A 59 -0.57 -7.67 -12.34
N GLY A 60 -1.68 -8.23 -12.81
CA GLY A 60 -1.87 -9.66 -13.04
C GLY A 60 -2.71 -10.32 -11.94
N ALA A 61 -3.36 -11.42 -12.31
CA ALA A 61 -4.19 -12.19 -11.39
C ALA A 61 -3.33 -12.79 -10.26
N LEU A 62 -3.90 -12.80 -9.07
CA LEU A 62 -3.40 -13.53 -7.92
C LEU A 62 -4.26 -14.77 -7.71
N ASP A 63 -3.75 -15.73 -6.95
CA ASP A 63 -4.63 -16.75 -6.42
C ASP A 63 -5.62 -16.14 -5.42
N LYS A 64 -6.68 -16.89 -5.14
CA LYS A 64 -7.77 -16.42 -4.28
C LYS A 64 -7.28 -16.00 -2.89
N HIS A 65 -6.34 -16.73 -2.30
CA HIS A 65 -5.86 -16.45 -0.95
C HIS A 65 -5.10 -15.12 -0.92
N ASP A 66 -4.21 -14.90 -1.87
CA ASP A 66 -3.43 -13.66 -1.95
C ASP A 66 -4.30 -12.45 -2.27
N THR A 67 -5.30 -12.60 -3.17
CA THR A 67 -6.28 -11.55 -3.44
C THR A 67 -6.99 -11.09 -2.16
N VAL A 68 -7.47 -12.04 -1.35
CA VAL A 68 -8.17 -11.76 -0.08
C VAL A 68 -7.22 -11.03 0.88
N LEU A 69 -5.97 -11.49 1.01
CA LEU A 69 -4.97 -10.87 1.88
C LEU A 69 -4.68 -9.41 1.48
N PHE A 70 -4.55 -9.12 0.18
CA PHE A 70 -4.31 -7.76 -0.28
C PHE A 70 -5.53 -6.85 -0.09
N TYR A 71 -6.76 -7.35 -0.24
CA TYR A 71 -7.96 -6.60 0.13
C TYR A 71 -8.02 -6.31 1.63
N GLU A 72 -7.66 -7.27 2.49
CA GLU A 72 -7.55 -7.04 3.94
C GLU A 72 -6.51 -5.95 4.25
N LYS A 73 -5.31 -6.02 3.64
CA LYS A 73 -4.27 -4.99 3.80
C LYS A 73 -4.76 -3.62 3.34
N ALA A 74 -5.43 -3.52 2.18
CA ALA A 74 -5.98 -2.27 1.67
C ALA A 74 -7.04 -1.67 2.62
N CYS A 75 -7.94 -2.51 3.13
CA CYS A 75 -8.95 -2.11 4.12
C CYS A 75 -8.32 -1.61 5.43
N ASN A 76 -7.28 -2.30 5.91
CA ASN A 76 -6.54 -1.87 7.10
C ASN A 76 -5.86 -0.52 6.89
N LYS A 77 -5.39 -0.25 5.66
CA LYS A 77 -4.78 1.02 5.24
C LYS A 77 -5.81 2.09 4.83
N GLY A 78 -7.09 1.89 5.10
CA GLY A 78 -8.13 2.93 4.97
C GLY A 78 -8.81 3.00 3.61
N ILE A 79 -8.65 2.00 2.74
CA ILE A 79 -9.41 1.92 1.49
C ILE A 79 -10.79 1.33 1.81
N ASP A 80 -11.79 2.20 1.86
CA ASP A 80 -13.19 1.88 2.18
C ASP A 80 -13.79 0.81 1.25
N ILE A 81 -13.56 0.94 -0.06
CA ILE A 81 -14.04 -0.03 -1.06
C ILE A 81 -13.43 -1.42 -0.82
N ALA A 82 -12.17 -1.49 -0.36
CA ALA A 82 -11.54 -2.77 -0.04
C ALA A 82 -12.22 -3.44 1.17
N CYS A 83 -12.61 -2.65 2.17
CA CYS A 83 -13.39 -3.15 3.31
C CYS A 83 -14.77 -3.65 2.89
N ASP A 84 -15.39 -3.00 1.90
CA ASP A 84 -16.66 -3.44 1.35
C ASP A 84 -16.59 -4.75 0.57
N VAL A 85 -15.49 -4.96 -0.18
CA VAL A 85 -15.22 -6.20 -0.91
C VAL A 85 -14.95 -7.34 0.06
N ILE A 86 -14.04 -7.14 1.03
CA ILE A 86 -13.69 -8.21 1.97
C ILE A 86 -14.89 -8.61 2.87
N SER A 87 -15.77 -7.65 3.18
CA SER A 87 -17.02 -7.96 3.88
C SER A 87 -17.88 -8.95 3.10
N LYS A 88 -18.01 -8.79 1.78
CA LYS A 88 -18.77 -9.72 0.93
C LYS A 88 -18.10 -11.10 0.87
N VAL A 89 -16.78 -11.14 0.72
CA VAL A 89 -16.01 -12.40 0.76
C VAL A 89 -16.26 -13.14 2.07
N TYR A 90 -16.23 -12.44 3.20
CA TYR A 90 -16.52 -13.05 4.49
C TYR A 90 -17.96 -13.54 4.64
N LEU A 91 -18.95 -12.86 4.04
CA LEU A 91 -20.33 -13.36 4.00
C LEU A 91 -20.43 -14.66 3.21
N ASP A 92 -19.81 -14.72 2.03
CA ASP A 92 -19.79 -15.92 1.19
C ASP A 92 -19.11 -17.10 1.91
N GLU A 93 -18.17 -16.81 2.80
CA GLU A 93 -17.49 -17.79 3.66
C GLU A 93 -18.22 -18.06 5.00
N ASN A 94 -19.43 -17.54 5.20
CA ASN A 94 -20.21 -17.63 6.44
C ASN A 94 -19.48 -17.08 7.69
N LYS A 95 -18.50 -16.18 7.51
CA LYS A 95 -17.78 -15.49 8.59
C LYS A 95 -18.50 -14.20 8.96
N ILE A 96 -19.73 -14.34 9.47
CA ILE A 96 -20.67 -13.24 9.70
C ILE A 96 -20.07 -12.11 10.53
N GLU A 97 -19.40 -12.44 11.63
CA GLU A 97 -18.80 -11.42 12.51
C GLU A 97 -17.66 -10.65 11.83
N LYS A 98 -16.81 -11.33 11.05
CA LYS A 98 -15.77 -10.64 10.27
C LYS A 98 -16.37 -9.75 9.19
N ALA A 99 -17.41 -10.22 8.51
CA ALA A 99 -18.12 -9.44 7.51
C ALA A 99 -18.72 -8.16 8.10
N ARG A 100 -19.34 -8.28 9.29
CA ARG A 100 -19.92 -7.17 10.04
C ARG A 100 -18.86 -6.13 10.41
N LEU A 101 -17.74 -6.56 10.98
CA LEU A 101 -16.64 -5.68 11.35
C LEU A 101 -16.03 -4.97 10.13
N ALA A 102 -15.82 -5.69 9.02
CA ALA A 102 -15.31 -5.09 7.78
C ALA A 102 -16.26 -4.04 7.21
N ARG A 103 -17.58 -4.31 7.20
CA ARG A 103 -18.59 -3.35 6.73
C ARG A 103 -18.70 -2.13 7.65
N GLN A 104 -18.63 -2.32 8.98
CA GLN A 104 -18.57 -1.21 9.93
C GLN A 104 -17.35 -0.32 9.70
N ARG A 105 -16.19 -0.94 9.43
CA ARG A 105 -14.98 -0.20 9.08
C ARG A 105 -15.15 0.58 7.78
N ALA A 106 -15.69 -0.02 6.73
CA ALA A 106 -15.98 0.67 5.46
C ALA A 106 -16.87 1.91 5.69
N CYS A 107 -17.92 1.78 6.51
CA CYS A 107 -18.78 2.91 6.89
C CYS A 107 -18.00 4.00 7.64
N SER A 108 -17.17 3.63 8.63
CA SER A 108 -16.34 4.60 9.37
C SER A 108 -15.32 5.33 8.49
N LEU A 109 -14.94 4.74 7.35
CA LEU A 109 -14.04 5.33 6.36
C LEU A 109 -14.79 6.19 5.32
N GLY A 110 -16.12 6.29 5.40
CA GLY A 110 -16.93 7.15 4.55
C GLY A 110 -17.72 6.45 3.44
N SER A 111 -17.71 5.12 3.35
CA SER A 111 -18.54 4.41 2.37
C SER A 111 -20.03 4.52 2.74
N SER A 112 -20.77 5.34 2.00
CA SER A 112 -22.21 5.52 2.16
C SER A 112 -22.99 4.22 1.92
N ILE A 113 -22.53 3.41 0.96
CA ILE A 113 -23.09 2.09 0.65
C ILE A 113 -22.92 1.16 1.84
N ALA A 114 -21.75 1.14 2.46
CA ALA A 114 -21.49 0.32 3.64
C ALA A 114 -22.39 0.72 4.82
N CYS A 115 -22.55 2.02 5.07
CA CYS A 115 -23.41 2.52 6.14
C CYS A 115 -24.88 2.16 5.93
N ALA A 116 -25.37 2.25 4.68
CA ALA A 116 -26.75 1.91 4.35
C ALA A 116 -27.05 0.40 4.44
N THR A 117 -26.02 -0.44 4.38
CA THR A 117 -26.13 -1.90 4.34
C THR A 117 -25.47 -2.57 5.55
N LEU A 118 -25.37 -1.85 6.67
CA LEU A 118 -24.85 -2.41 7.92
C LEU A 118 -25.68 -3.63 8.32
N ILE A 119 -24.96 -4.72 8.60
CA ILE A 119 -25.53 -5.98 9.04
C ILE A 119 -25.59 -5.93 10.56
N HIS A 120 -26.77 -6.08 11.14
CA HIS A 120 -26.99 -6.12 12.58
C HIS A 120 -26.95 -7.56 13.10
#